data_AF-A0A376TPG1-F1
#
_entry.id   AF-A0A376TPG1-F1
#
_cell.length_a   1.000
_cell.length_b   1.000
_cell.length_c   1.000
_cell.angle_alpha   90.00
_cell.angle_beta   90.00
_cell.angle_gamma   90.00
#
_symmetry.space_group_name_H-M   'P 1'
#
loop_
_entity.id
_entity.type
_entity.pdbx_description
1 polymer ?
#
loop_
_entity_poly.entity_id
_entity_poly.type
_entity_poly.pdbx_seq_one_letter_code
_entity_poly.pdbx_strand_id
1 'polypeptide(L)' 'MAKLTKRMRVIREKVDATKQYDINEAIALLKELATAKFVESVDVAVKPRHRRS' A
#
# COMPACT_ATOMS: atom_id res chain seq x y z
N MET A 1 2.59 -20.03 -9.23
CA MET A 1 2.91 -18.98 -8.25
C MET A 1 3.49 -17.79 -8.98
N ALA A 2 2.84 -16.62 -8.91
CA ALA A 2 3.44 -15.41 -9.48
C ALA A 2 4.72 -15.09 -8.68
N LYS A 3 5.86 -15.03 -9.36
CA LYS A 3 7.12 -14.62 -8.74
C LYS A 3 6.94 -13.19 -8.22
N LEU A 4 7.05 -13.00 -6.91
CA LEU A 4 7.10 -11.66 -6.31
C LEU A 4 8.25 -10.90 -6.94
N THR A 5 7.95 -9.77 -7.57
CA THR A 5 8.98 -8.90 -8.16
C THR A 5 9.82 -8.29 -7.04
N LYS A 6 11.08 -7.93 -7.34
CA LYS A 6 11.99 -7.32 -6.34
C LYS A 6 11.36 -6.08 -5.67
N ARG A 7 10.62 -5.27 -6.44
CA ARG A 7 9.90 -4.09 -5.95
C ARG A 7 8.83 -4.47 -4.91
N MET A 8 8.04 -5.52 -5.17
CA MET A 8 6.99 -5.97 -4.25
C MET A 8 7.55 -6.53 -2.93
N ARG A 9 8.75 -7.13 -2.95
CA ARG A 9 9.41 -7.61 -1.71
C ARG A 9 9.79 -6.45 -0.79
N VAL A 10 10.43 -5.42 -1.34
CA VAL A 10 10.83 -4.22 -0.59
C VAL A 10 9.62 -3.50 0.01
N ILE A 11 8.51 -3.43 -0.74
CA ILE A 11 7.26 -2.82 -0.23
C ILE A 11 6.72 -3.63 0.96
N ARG A 12 6.70 -4.96 0.88
CA ARG A 12 6.25 -5.83 1.98
C ARG A 12 7.15 -5.79 3.22
N GLU A 13 8.44 -5.52 3.07
CA GLU A 13 9.35 -5.36 4.20
C GLU A 13 9.17 -4.01 4.91
N LYS A 14 8.77 -2.97 4.16
CA LYS A 14 8.58 -1.62 4.69
C LYS A 14 7.15 -1.34 5.21
N VAL A 15 6.16 -2.10 4.75
CA VAL A 15 4.75 -1.92 5.12
C VAL A 15 4.27 -3.09 5.94
N ASP A 16 3.80 -2.81 7.17
CA ASP A 16 3.18 -3.82 8.03
C ASP A 16 1.68 -3.94 7.70
N ALA A 17 1.27 -5.10 7.18
CA ALA A 17 -0.12 -5.35 6.81
C ALA A 17 -1.08 -5.46 8.01
N THR A 18 -0.56 -5.61 9.23
CA THR A 18 -1.37 -5.71 10.46
C THR A 18 -1.49 -4.38 11.19
N LYS A 19 -0.63 -3.41 10.88
CA LYS A 19 -0.68 -2.07 11.46
C LYS A 19 -1.71 -1.21 10.73
N GLN A 20 -2.56 -0.55 11.51
CA GLN A 20 -3.40 0.53 10.98
C GLN A 20 -2.57 1.81 10.99
N TYR A 21 -2.30 2.31 9.79
CA TYR A 21 -1.62 3.59 9.60
C TYR A 21 -2.67 4.70 9.52
N ASP A 22 -2.32 5.88 10.05
CA ASP A 22 -3.08 7.09 9.73
C ASP A 22 -2.94 7.39 8.23
N ILE A 23 -3.95 8.05 7.64
CA ILE A 23 -3.95 8.39 6.21
C ILE A 23 -2.72 9.22 5.84
N ASN A 24 -2.32 10.15 6.72
CA ASN A 24 -1.15 10.99 6.47
C ASN A 24 0.17 10.19 6.47
N GLU A 25 0.31 9.26 7.42
CA GLU A 25 1.48 8.36 7.52
C GLU A 25 1.55 7.42 6.30
N ALA A 26 0.38 6.88 5.89
CA ALA A 26 0.28 6.02 4.71
C ALA A 26 0.68 6.74 3.42
N ILE A 27 0.24 7.99 3.23
CA ILE A 27 0.60 8.80 2.05
C ILE A 27 2.10 9.15 2.05
N ALA A 28 2.69 9.44 3.21
CA ALA A 28 4.12 9.72 3.33
C ALA A 28 4.96 8.48 2.94
N LEU A 29 4.60 7.30 3.45
CA LEU A 29 5.25 6.03 3.11
C LEU A 29 5.14 5.71 1.61
N LEU A 30 3.98 5.96 1.01
CA LEU A 30 3.81 5.79 -0.44
C LEU A 30 4.73 6.70 -1.24
N LYS A 31 4.92 7.95 -0.83
CA LYS A 31 5.86 8.88 -1.48
C LYS A 31 7.32 8.44 -1.34
N GLU A 32 7.73 7.87 -0.21
CA GLU A 32 9.08 7.34 -0.04
C GLU A 32 9.34 6.08 -0.88
N LEU A 33 8.30 5.29 -1.12
CA LEU A 33 8.35 4.09 -1.96
C LEU A 33 8.22 4.42 -3.47
N ALA A 34 7.64 5.57 -3.80
CA ALA A 34 7.53 6.08 -5.16
C ALA A 34 8.91 6.53 -5.66
N THR A 35 9.57 5.66 -6.41
CA THR A 35 10.85 5.97 -7.10
C THR A 35 10.67 6.96 -8.26
N ALA A 36 9.42 7.26 -8.62
CA ALA A 36 9.07 8.16 -9.70
C ALA A 36 9.12 9.62 -9.22
N LYS A 37 9.71 10.52 -10.03
CA LYS A 37 9.80 11.96 -9.74
C LYS A 37 8.49 12.72 -9.92
N PHE A 38 7.36 12.02 -10.04
CA PHE A 38 6.04 12.60 -10.25
C PHE A 38 5.06 12.05 -9.22
N VAL A 39 3.96 12.76 -9.01
CA VAL A 39 2.89 12.32 -8.10
C VAL A 39 2.18 11.12 -8.74
N GLU A 40 2.48 9.92 -8.24
CA GLU A 40 1.77 8.70 -8.66
C GLU A 40 0.31 8.75 -8.17
N SER A 41 -0.62 8.24 -9.00
CA SER A 41 -2.02 8.07 -8.61
C SER A 41 -2.13 7.02 -7.49
N VAL A 42 -2.87 7.35 -6.43
CA VAL A 42 -3.08 6.45 -5.29
C VAL A 42 -4.47 5.81 -5.38
N ASP A 43 -4.52 4.48 -5.49
CA ASP A 43 -5.75 3.71 -5.44
C ASP A 43 -6.06 3.24 -4.01
N VAL A 44 -7.32 3.40 -3.59
CA VAL A 44 -7.78 2.96 -2.26
C VAL A 44 -8.83 1.85 -2.41
N ALA A 45 -8.50 0.65 -1.96
CA ALA A 45 -9.43 -0.49 -1.95
C ALA A 45 -10.10 -0.60 -0.57
N VAL A 46 -11.35 -0.18 -0.48
CA VAL A 46 -12.18 -0.42 0.72
C VAL A 46 -12.92 -1.72 0.51
N LYS A 47 -12.76 -2.69 1.42
CA LYS A 47 -13.58 -3.91 1.41
C LYS A 47 -14.93 -3.62 2.07
N PRO A 48 -16.03 -3.51 1.32
CA PRO A 48 -17.34 -3.32 1.93
C PRO A 48 -17.66 -4.56 2.77
N ARG A 49 -17.96 -4.33 4.05
CA ARG A 49 -18.51 -5.37 4.92
C ARG A 49 -19.93 -5.64 4.43
N HIS A 50 -20.08 -6.63 3.57
CA HIS A 50 -21.40 -7.09 3.15
C HIS A 50 -22.04 -7.79 4.36
N ARG A 51 -22.86 -7.06 5.12
CA ARG A 51 -23.82 -7.64 6.07
C ARG A 51 -24.83 -8.42 5.23
N ARG A 52 -24.61 -9.72 5.04
CA ARG A 52 -25.72 -10.63 4.71
C ARG A 52 -26.54 -10.75 5.98
N SER A 53 -27.70 -10.08 5.97
CA SER A 53 -28.83 -10.45 6.82
C SER A 53 -29.41 -11.77 6.35
#